data_AF-A0A939XBN1-F1
#
_entry.id   AF-A0A939XBN1-F1
#
_cell.length_a   1.000
_cell.length_b   1.000
_cell.length_c   1.000
_cell.angle_alpha   90.00
_cell.angle_beta   90.00
_cell.angle_gamma   90.00
#
_symmetry.space_group_name_H-M   'P 1'
#
loop_
_entity.id
_entity.type
_entity.pdbx_description
1 polymer ?
#
loop_
_entity_poly.entity_id
_entity_poly.type
_entity_poly.pdbx_seq_one_letter_code
_entity_poly.pdbx_strand_id
1 'polypeptide(L)'
;MKKLSFLLVAAAMLTFCACDPDDDTVNNDSQSSQSSGGGTGGGGETPGGETPGGGGTGPASSIGGFDENGASNALFSIASDRKVKIAKGNLRYRATSSTWRFADNQFDVVGMDNSNISADYDGWIDLFGWGTSGWNSGANAYQPYSTLAGDQDYWIGGVHYNGLVGEFRNADWGVYNAIENGGNRAGMWRLLTRDEMSYMIFGRLASTVNGVYNAHYAPCQVAGVNGLAVFPDIYVHPKDVPAPEEINDADGNYTANVYSLEQWQMMEDAGCVFLPSAGCRIGTTVTQVGEDLYYWTSTAYCDNAAGVLMMPSCSYLSISYLVGRGRGQSVRLVMDAE
;
A
#
# COMPACT_ATOMS: atom_id res chain seq x y z
N MET A 1 9.56 6.41 46.36
CA MET A 1 10.24 7.53 45.66
C MET A 1 11.19 6.91 44.66
N LYS A 2 10.76 6.65 43.42
CA LYS A 2 10.92 7.51 42.22
C LYS A 2 12.37 7.94 41.93
N LYS A 3 12.97 7.35 40.89
CA LYS A 3 13.55 8.04 39.71
C LYS A 3 14.13 6.95 38.77
N LEU A 4 13.44 6.65 37.67
CA LEU A 4 13.59 7.25 36.32
C LEU A 4 14.94 6.91 35.66
N SER A 5 14.93 5.86 34.84
CA SER A 5 15.95 5.56 33.84
C SER A 5 15.23 5.23 32.54
N PHE A 6 14.77 6.27 31.83
CA PHE A 6 14.27 6.19 30.46
C PHE A 6 14.70 7.48 29.78
N LEU A 7 15.70 7.39 28.90
CA LEU A 7 15.87 8.21 27.69
C LEU A 7 17.20 7.80 27.05
N LEU A 8 17.16 6.85 26.12
CA LEU A 8 18.17 6.73 25.06
C LEU A 8 17.63 5.86 23.91
N VAL A 9 16.55 6.30 23.26
CA VAL A 9 16.15 5.81 21.93
C VAL A 9 15.64 7.03 21.16
N ALA A 10 15.95 7.09 19.86
CA ALA A 10 15.72 8.19 18.91
C ALA A 10 16.83 9.25 18.83
N ALA A 11 18.04 8.80 18.53
CA ALA A 11 19.00 9.59 17.75
C ALA A 11 19.54 8.69 16.63
N ALA A 12 18.69 8.37 15.67
CA ALA A 12 19.11 7.72 14.43
C ALA A 12 18.49 8.49 13.25
N MET A 13 19.37 8.88 12.33
CA MET A 13 19.12 9.27 10.94
C MET A 13 18.54 10.66 10.68
N LEU A 14 19.45 11.63 10.74
CA LEU A 14 19.45 12.79 9.86
C LEU A 14 20.81 12.83 9.15
N THR A 15 21.04 11.85 8.27
CA THR A 15 22.14 11.94 7.30
C THR A 15 21.59 12.70 6.11
N PHE A 16 21.96 13.96 5.98
CA PHE A 16 21.84 14.72 4.73
C PHE A 16 22.69 14.00 3.67
N CYS A 17 22.05 13.21 2.82
CA CYS A 17 22.66 12.80 1.56
C CYS A 17 22.33 13.89 0.54
N ALA A 18 23.35 14.65 0.14
CA ALA A 18 23.25 15.57 -0.98
C ALA A 18 22.89 14.77 -2.24
N CYS A 19 21.92 15.28 -3.00
CA CYS A 19 21.53 14.71 -4.29
C CYS A 19 22.74 14.71 -5.23
N ASP A 20 23.08 13.54 -5.76
CA ASP A 20 23.88 13.39 -6.97
C ASP A 20 22.95 12.75 -8.01
N PRO A 21 22.41 13.51 -8.98
CA PRO A 21 21.68 12.97 -10.10
C PRO A 21 22.67 12.77 -11.25
N ASP A 22 22.97 11.53 -11.63
CA ASP A 22 23.33 11.10 -12.99
C ASP A 22 24.02 9.73 -12.94
N ASP A 23 23.30 8.64 -13.21
CA ASP A 23 23.83 7.51 -14.00
C ASP A 23 22.68 6.63 -14.53
N ASP A 24 21.91 7.17 -15.49
CA ASP A 24 21.07 6.35 -16.37
C ASP A 24 21.90 5.94 -17.59
N THR A 25 22.57 4.80 -17.50
CA THR A 25 23.06 4.06 -18.66
C THR A 25 22.45 2.65 -18.70
N VAL A 26 21.21 2.59 -19.19
CA VAL A 26 20.56 1.32 -19.58
C VAL A 26 21.14 0.86 -20.91
N ASN A 27 22.00 -0.17 -20.87
CA ASN A 27 22.40 -0.91 -22.05
C ASN A 27 21.32 -1.96 -22.38
N ASN A 28 20.67 -1.71 -23.52
CA ASN A 28 19.80 -2.62 -24.25
C ASN A 28 20.65 -3.75 -24.83
N ASP A 29 20.35 -5.01 -24.49
CA ASP A 29 20.64 -6.11 -25.40
C ASP A 29 19.53 -7.15 -25.36
N SER A 30 18.80 -7.17 -26.47
CA SER A 30 17.82 -8.14 -26.89
C SER A 30 18.42 -9.54 -27.04
N GLN A 31 17.71 -10.59 -26.61
CA GLN A 31 17.53 -11.80 -27.43
C GLN A 31 16.19 -12.48 -27.16
N SER A 32 15.42 -12.56 -28.24
CA SER A 32 14.18 -13.31 -28.41
C SER A 32 14.43 -14.82 -28.51
N SER A 33 13.51 -15.62 -27.96
CA SER A 33 13.21 -16.94 -28.54
C SER A 33 11.74 -17.30 -28.36
N GLN A 34 11.06 -17.39 -29.50
CA GLN A 34 9.73 -17.96 -29.68
C GLN A 34 9.72 -19.44 -29.29
N SER A 35 8.61 -19.92 -28.71
CA SER A 35 8.17 -21.29 -28.96
C SER A 35 6.65 -21.39 -28.93
N SER A 36 6.14 -22.06 -29.96
CA SER A 36 4.74 -22.28 -30.32
C SER A 36 4.23 -23.62 -29.79
N GLY A 37 2.99 -23.65 -29.31
CA GLY A 37 2.15 -24.84 -29.16
C GLY A 37 0.83 -24.39 -28.53
N GLY A 38 -0.37 -24.57 -29.08
CA GLY A 38 -0.87 -25.71 -29.85
C GLY A 38 -1.82 -26.51 -28.94
N GLY A 39 -3.13 -26.25 -29.00
CA GLY A 39 -4.10 -27.01 -28.20
C GLY A 39 -5.55 -26.55 -28.36
N THR A 40 -6.30 -27.22 -29.23
CA THR A 40 -7.75 -27.13 -29.44
C THR A 40 -8.50 -28.19 -28.63
N GLY A 41 -9.71 -27.88 -28.14
CA GLY A 41 -10.75 -28.82 -27.69
C GLY A 41 -11.71 -28.14 -26.72
N GLY A 42 -12.96 -27.83 -27.09
CA GLY A 42 -14.14 -28.73 -27.03
C GLY A 42 -14.79 -28.57 -25.65
N GLY A 43 -15.95 -27.94 -25.46
CA GLY A 43 -17.28 -28.28 -25.97
C GLY A 43 -18.12 -28.83 -24.80
N GLY A 44 -19.26 -28.20 -24.46
CA GLY A 44 -20.20 -28.71 -23.45
C GLY A 44 -21.19 -27.67 -22.91
N GLU A 45 -22.43 -27.76 -23.40
CA GLU A 45 -23.60 -26.96 -23.00
C GLU A 45 -24.27 -27.46 -21.69
N THR A 46 -24.83 -26.49 -20.94
CA THR A 46 -26.01 -26.37 -20.01
C THR A 46 -26.92 -27.59 -19.69
N PRO A 47 -27.82 -27.62 -18.65
CA PRO A 47 -28.58 -26.47 -18.06
C PRO A 47 -29.04 -26.54 -16.55
N GLY A 48 -29.55 -25.40 -16.05
CA GLY A 48 -30.85 -25.32 -15.34
C GLY A 48 -30.91 -25.44 -13.80
N GLY A 49 -31.58 -24.48 -13.15
CA GLY A 49 -32.07 -24.62 -11.77
C GLY A 49 -32.56 -23.30 -11.13
N GLU A 50 -33.87 -23.10 -11.07
CA GLU A 50 -34.58 -21.93 -10.51
C GLU A 50 -34.76 -21.98 -8.97
N THR A 51 -34.64 -20.81 -8.30
CA THR A 51 -35.36 -20.20 -7.12
C THR A 51 -35.76 -21.01 -5.87
N PRO A 52 -35.79 -20.43 -4.62
CA PRO A 52 -36.60 -19.25 -4.26
C PRO A 52 -36.02 -18.30 -3.18
N GLY A 53 -36.74 -17.21 -2.91
CA GLY A 53 -36.30 -16.08 -2.10
C GLY A 53 -36.67 -16.10 -0.61
N GLY A 54 -36.27 -15.02 0.08
CA GLY A 54 -37.00 -14.43 1.19
C GLY A 54 -36.44 -14.66 2.60
N GLY A 55 -35.96 -13.58 3.22
CA GLY A 55 -36.11 -13.37 4.67
C GLY A 55 -34.86 -12.89 5.42
N GLY A 56 -34.91 -11.66 5.94
CA GLY A 56 -34.18 -11.28 7.16
C GLY A 56 -33.18 -10.14 7.03
N THR A 57 -33.66 -8.89 6.98
CA THR A 57 -32.86 -7.72 7.35
C THR A 57 -32.73 -7.65 8.88
N GLY A 58 -31.81 -8.43 9.44
CA GLY A 58 -31.14 -8.08 10.70
C GLY A 58 -29.84 -7.33 10.38
N PRO A 59 -29.34 -6.43 11.23
CA PRO A 59 -28.08 -5.75 10.95
C PRO A 59 -27.00 -6.81 10.81
N ALA A 60 -26.30 -6.80 9.68
CA ALA A 60 -25.15 -7.65 9.46
C ALA A 60 -24.14 -7.38 10.59
N SER A 61 -24.07 -8.29 11.55
CA SER A 61 -22.90 -8.46 12.40
C SER A 61 -21.71 -8.56 11.46
N SER A 62 -20.81 -7.56 11.48
CA SER A 62 -19.59 -7.53 10.66
C SER A 62 -18.70 -8.72 11.04
N ILE A 63 -18.91 -9.85 10.37
CA ILE A 63 -17.99 -10.98 10.37
C ILE A 63 -16.88 -10.58 9.40
N GLY A 64 -15.83 -9.99 9.94
CA GLY A 64 -14.63 -9.60 9.18
C GLY A 64 -13.87 -8.45 9.83
N GLY A 65 -12.56 -8.41 9.64
CA GLY A 65 -11.66 -7.33 10.07
C GLY A 65 -11.97 -5.92 9.50
N PHE A 66 -12.97 -5.78 8.64
CA PHE A 66 -13.31 -4.56 7.92
C PHE A 66 -14.81 -4.22 7.99
N ASP A 67 -15.14 -2.93 7.90
CA ASP A 67 -16.51 -2.44 7.77
C ASP A 67 -17.02 -2.48 6.32
N GLU A 68 -18.27 -2.10 6.12
CA GLU A 68 -18.94 -2.09 4.80
C GLU A 68 -18.27 -1.17 3.77
N ASN A 69 -17.45 -0.21 4.23
CA ASN A 69 -16.68 0.67 3.35
C ASN A 69 -15.27 0.12 3.10
N GLY A 70 -14.95 -1.10 3.56
CA GLY A 70 -13.61 -1.66 3.43
C GLY A 70 -12.57 -0.96 4.32
N ALA A 71 -12.99 -0.24 5.36
CA ALA A 71 -12.07 0.34 6.35
C ALA A 71 -11.86 -0.65 7.50
N SER A 72 -10.64 -0.74 8.03
CA SER A 72 -10.35 -1.63 9.15
C SER A 72 -11.24 -1.31 10.35
N ASN A 73 -11.73 -2.33 11.03
CA ASN A 73 -12.47 -2.13 12.29
C ASN A 73 -11.54 -1.67 13.43
N ALA A 74 -10.23 -1.88 13.26
CA ALA A 74 -9.22 -1.43 14.21
C ALA A 74 -8.70 -0.03 13.91
N LEU A 75 -8.14 0.59 14.96
CA LEU A 75 -7.63 1.96 14.94
C LEU A 75 -6.10 1.98 15.05
N PHE A 76 -5.50 2.91 14.30
CA PHE A 76 -4.07 3.14 14.25
C PHE A 76 -3.79 4.61 14.57
N SER A 77 -2.99 4.88 15.61
CA SER A 77 -2.61 6.24 15.94
C SER A 77 -1.59 6.79 14.93
N ILE A 78 -1.86 7.98 14.40
CA ILE A 78 -1.02 8.71 13.42
C ILE A 78 -0.48 10.04 13.97
N ALA A 79 -0.93 10.40 15.17
CA ALA A 79 -0.39 11.46 16.02
C ALA A 79 -0.79 11.13 17.48
N SER A 80 -0.44 12.00 18.44
CA SER A 80 -0.83 11.82 19.85
C SER A 80 -2.34 11.82 20.09
N ASP A 81 -3.10 12.49 19.23
CA ASP A 81 -4.52 12.79 19.37
C ASP A 81 -5.33 12.45 18.11
N ARG A 82 -4.72 11.78 17.12
CA ARG A 82 -5.38 11.42 15.85
C ARG A 82 -5.20 9.95 15.53
N LYS A 83 -6.26 9.34 15.03
CA LYS A 83 -6.31 7.94 14.64
C LYS A 83 -6.93 7.79 13.26
N VAL A 84 -6.62 6.67 12.62
CA VAL A 84 -7.20 6.30 11.33
C VAL A 84 -7.63 4.84 11.32
N LYS A 85 -8.48 4.51 10.37
CA LYS A 85 -8.72 3.17 9.85
C LYS A 85 -7.97 3.00 8.53
N ILE A 86 -7.45 1.82 8.25
CA ILE A 86 -6.69 1.54 7.02
C ILE A 86 -7.58 0.77 6.03
N ALA A 87 -7.46 1.06 4.74
CA ALA A 87 -8.19 0.35 3.70
C ALA A 87 -7.82 -1.14 3.62
N LYS A 88 -8.82 -1.96 3.28
CA LYS A 88 -8.72 -3.43 3.14
C LYS A 88 -7.79 -3.94 2.06
N GLY A 89 -7.29 -3.08 1.18
CA GLY A 89 -6.45 -3.50 0.07
C GLY A 89 -5.66 -2.33 -0.51
N ASN A 90 -4.64 -2.64 -1.31
CA ASN A 90 -3.99 -1.63 -2.14
C ASN A 90 -5.04 -1.06 -3.11
N LEU A 91 -4.91 0.23 -3.40
CA LEU A 91 -5.75 0.88 -4.40
C LEU A 91 -5.46 0.29 -5.79
N ARG A 92 -6.52 0.10 -6.59
CA ARG A 92 -6.46 -0.39 -7.95
C ARG A 92 -7.26 0.50 -8.88
N TYR A 93 -6.79 0.64 -10.11
CA TYR A 93 -7.44 1.40 -11.18
C TYR A 93 -7.59 0.55 -12.44
N ARG A 94 -8.71 0.70 -13.14
CA ARG A 94 -8.91 0.14 -14.49
C ARG A 94 -9.21 1.27 -15.48
N ALA A 95 -8.37 1.43 -16.49
CA ALA A 95 -8.40 2.59 -17.39
C ALA A 95 -9.65 2.62 -18.28
N THR A 96 -10.01 1.48 -18.87
CA THR A 96 -11.16 1.34 -19.79
C THR A 96 -12.50 1.75 -19.17
N SER A 97 -12.68 1.53 -17.87
CA SER A 97 -13.90 1.91 -17.14
C SER A 97 -13.72 3.12 -16.23
N SER A 98 -12.50 3.66 -16.12
CA SER A 98 -12.14 4.70 -15.15
C SER A 98 -12.57 4.37 -13.71
N THR A 99 -12.45 3.09 -13.34
CA THR A 99 -12.92 2.58 -12.04
C THR A 99 -11.78 2.50 -11.05
N TRP A 100 -12.06 2.90 -9.81
CA TRP A 100 -11.19 2.71 -8.66
C TRP A 100 -11.80 1.72 -7.65
N ARG A 101 -10.97 0.83 -7.10
CA ARG A 101 -11.35 -0.07 -6.01
C ARG A 101 -10.15 -0.44 -5.14
N PHE A 102 -10.38 -0.90 -3.92
CA PHE A 102 -9.39 -1.64 -3.17
C PHE A 102 -9.29 -3.07 -3.69
N ALA A 103 -8.10 -3.66 -3.56
CA ALA A 103 -7.89 -5.10 -3.71
C ALA A 103 -8.86 -5.91 -2.85
N ASP A 104 -9.23 -7.11 -3.31
CA ASP A 104 -10.26 -7.93 -2.66
C ASP A 104 -9.72 -8.56 -1.36
N ASN A 105 -8.44 -8.95 -1.36
CA ASN A 105 -7.68 -9.34 -0.17
C ASN A 105 -6.48 -8.41 0.07
N GLN A 106 -6.00 -8.34 1.31
CA GLN A 106 -4.87 -7.49 1.68
C GLN A 106 -3.56 -7.84 0.96
N PHE A 107 -3.38 -9.12 0.61
CA PHE A 107 -2.19 -9.66 -0.04
C PHE A 107 -2.27 -9.66 -1.58
N ASP A 108 -3.40 -9.29 -2.19
CA ASP A 108 -3.49 -9.31 -3.64
C ASP A 108 -2.65 -8.17 -4.25
N VAL A 109 -1.75 -8.53 -5.17
CA VAL A 109 -0.98 -7.59 -6.00
C VAL A 109 -1.24 -7.88 -7.48
N VAL A 110 -1.20 -6.85 -8.33
CA VAL A 110 -1.24 -7.02 -9.80
C VAL A 110 0.11 -7.57 -10.30
N GLY A 111 1.22 -7.13 -9.69
CA GLY A 111 2.56 -7.60 -10.05
C GLY A 111 2.97 -7.19 -11.46
N MET A 112 3.51 -8.15 -12.22
CA MET A 112 4.11 -7.90 -13.55
C MET A 112 3.13 -7.33 -14.59
N ASP A 113 1.83 -7.54 -14.40
CA ASP A 113 0.80 -7.03 -15.32
C ASP A 113 0.73 -5.50 -15.35
N ASN A 114 1.27 -4.80 -14.32
CA ASN A 114 1.47 -3.35 -14.36
C ASN A 114 2.36 -2.88 -15.52
N SER A 115 3.10 -3.77 -16.18
CA SER A 115 3.89 -3.43 -17.38
C SER A 115 3.01 -3.09 -18.60
N ASN A 116 1.75 -3.52 -18.59
CA ASN A 116 0.78 -3.23 -19.66
C ASN A 116 0.06 -1.89 -19.46
N ILE A 117 0.45 -1.09 -18.46
CA ILE A 117 -0.18 0.19 -18.12
C ILE A 117 -0.30 1.12 -19.35
N SER A 118 -1.53 1.51 -19.66
CA SER A 118 -1.85 2.45 -20.73
C SER A 118 -3.25 3.01 -20.54
N ALA A 119 -3.64 3.97 -21.38
CA ALA A 119 -4.99 4.56 -21.36
C ALA A 119 -6.09 3.57 -21.81
N ASP A 120 -5.71 2.54 -22.56
CA ASP A 120 -6.59 1.52 -23.14
C ASP A 120 -6.45 0.13 -22.48
N TYR A 121 -5.61 0.01 -21.45
CA TYR A 121 -5.45 -1.25 -20.71
C TYR A 121 -6.72 -1.62 -19.92
N ASP A 122 -7.23 -2.83 -20.17
CA ASP A 122 -8.46 -3.34 -19.56
C ASP A 122 -8.24 -4.10 -18.25
N GLY A 123 -6.98 -4.33 -17.87
CA GLY A 123 -6.62 -4.91 -16.59
C GLY A 123 -6.55 -3.89 -15.45
N TRP A 124 -6.19 -4.38 -14.26
CA TRP A 124 -6.00 -3.54 -13.08
C TRP A 124 -4.56 -3.03 -13.01
N ILE A 125 -4.40 -1.81 -12.51
CA ILE A 125 -3.12 -1.15 -12.20
C ILE A 125 -3.11 -0.88 -10.69
N ASP A 126 -2.01 -1.19 -10.00
CA ASP A 126 -1.83 -0.88 -8.57
C ASP A 126 -0.49 -0.20 -8.23
N LEU A 127 0.33 0.11 -9.25
CA LEU A 127 1.57 0.87 -9.13
C LEU A 127 1.48 2.22 -9.85
N PHE A 128 1.33 3.29 -9.06
CA PHE A 128 1.04 4.65 -9.55
C PHE A 128 2.23 5.58 -9.40
N GLY A 129 2.46 6.46 -10.39
CA GLY A 129 3.37 7.60 -10.22
C GLY A 129 2.78 8.59 -9.21
N TRP A 130 3.60 9.38 -8.54
CA TRP A 130 3.13 10.20 -7.42
C TRP A 130 2.15 11.30 -7.87
N GLY A 131 0.97 11.37 -7.24
CA GLY A 131 -0.04 12.39 -7.54
C GLY A 131 -0.86 12.14 -8.80
N THR A 132 -0.85 10.93 -9.37
CA THR A 132 -1.60 10.58 -10.58
C THR A 132 -3.06 10.16 -10.31
N SER A 133 -3.80 10.97 -9.54
CA SER A 133 -5.20 10.66 -9.19
C SER A 133 -6.19 10.77 -10.36
N GLY A 134 -5.78 11.33 -11.49
CA GLY A 134 -6.64 11.74 -12.59
C GLY A 134 -7.15 13.18 -12.49
N TRP A 135 -6.94 13.86 -11.36
CA TRP A 135 -7.24 15.29 -11.25
C TRP A 135 -6.17 16.13 -11.94
N ASN A 136 -6.57 17.05 -12.81
CA ASN A 136 -5.63 17.97 -13.46
C ASN A 136 -5.08 18.95 -12.42
N SER A 137 -3.93 18.59 -11.86
CA SER A 137 -3.20 19.34 -10.84
C SER A 137 -2.28 20.42 -11.42
N GLY A 138 -2.22 20.57 -12.75
CA GLY A 138 -1.22 21.36 -13.45
C GLY A 138 0.08 20.60 -13.76
N ALA A 139 0.22 19.36 -13.29
CA ALA A 139 1.29 18.45 -13.71
C ALA A 139 1.05 17.93 -15.14
N ASN A 140 2.11 17.52 -15.86
CA ASN A 140 1.98 16.85 -17.16
C ASN A 140 1.51 15.40 -16.99
N ALA A 141 2.02 14.72 -15.96
CA ALA A 141 1.67 13.37 -15.55
C ALA A 141 0.69 13.42 -14.37
N TYR A 142 -0.61 13.47 -14.68
CA TYR A 142 -1.66 13.43 -13.67
C TYR A 142 -2.64 12.27 -13.87
N GLN A 143 -2.59 11.59 -15.03
CA GLN A 143 -3.44 10.45 -15.33
C GLN A 143 -2.94 9.20 -14.59
N PRO A 144 -3.82 8.32 -14.10
CA PRO A 144 -3.41 7.13 -13.33
C PRO A 144 -2.46 6.19 -14.08
N TYR A 145 -2.54 6.19 -15.41
CA TYR A 145 -1.69 5.41 -16.31
C TYR A 145 -0.44 6.16 -16.80
N SER A 146 -0.11 7.34 -16.26
CA SER A 146 1.09 8.09 -16.67
C SER A 146 2.37 7.34 -16.31
N THR A 147 3.22 7.13 -17.32
CA THR A 147 4.54 6.47 -17.24
C THR A 147 5.69 7.37 -17.68
N LEU A 148 5.50 8.69 -17.64
CA LEU A 148 6.52 9.64 -18.08
C LEU A 148 7.81 9.51 -17.26
N ALA A 149 8.95 9.70 -17.91
CA ALA A 149 10.26 9.46 -17.31
C ALA A 149 10.78 10.63 -16.46
N GLY A 150 10.34 11.87 -16.72
CA GLY A 150 10.83 13.05 -16.02
C GLY A 150 10.06 13.32 -14.74
N ASP A 151 10.74 13.40 -13.59
CA ASP A 151 10.09 13.72 -12.31
C ASP A 151 9.41 15.11 -12.33
N GLN A 152 9.90 16.04 -13.16
CA GLN A 152 9.25 17.34 -13.38
C GLN A 152 7.85 17.24 -13.99
N ASP A 153 7.55 16.16 -14.72
CA ASP A 153 6.21 15.95 -15.27
C ASP A 153 5.19 15.69 -14.16
N TYR A 154 5.65 15.30 -12.97
CA TYR A 154 4.84 15.04 -11.78
C TYR A 154 4.83 16.22 -10.79
N TRP A 155 5.27 17.41 -11.22
CA TRP A 155 5.20 18.63 -10.40
C TRP A 155 3.79 19.19 -10.33
N ILE A 156 3.14 18.92 -9.21
CA ILE A 156 1.81 19.41 -8.89
C ILE A 156 1.81 20.94 -8.81
N GLY A 157 0.89 21.59 -9.52
CA GLY A 157 0.87 23.04 -9.67
C GLY A 157 2.09 23.60 -10.42
N GLY A 158 2.85 22.75 -11.13
CA GLY A 158 4.06 23.14 -11.85
C GLY A 158 5.27 23.42 -10.94
N VAL A 159 5.21 23.09 -9.64
CA VAL A 159 6.32 23.26 -8.70
C VAL A 159 6.58 21.99 -7.90
N HIS A 160 7.83 21.76 -7.53
CA HIS A 160 8.21 20.50 -6.89
C HIS A 160 7.76 20.40 -5.43
N TYR A 161 7.69 21.49 -4.66
CA TYR A 161 7.43 21.41 -3.21
C TYR A 161 5.93 21.28 -2.84
N ASN A 162 5.03 21.22 -3.81
CA ASN A 162 3.60 21.03 -3.54
C ASN A 162 3.30 19.56 -3.16
N GLY A 163 2.72 19.37 -1.98
CA GLY A 163 2.22 18.07 -1.48
C GLY A 163 0.82 17.71 -1.99
N LEU A 164 0.34 16.50 -1.66
CA LEU A 164 -1.04 16.05 -1.95
C LEU A 164 -2.03 16.54 -0.87
N VAL A 165 -1.81 17.74 -0.34
CA VAL A 165 -2.59 18.32 0.77
C VAL A 165 -2.97 19.77 0.45
N GLY A 166 -3.87 20.36 1.25
CA GLY A 166 -4.24 21.77 1.10
C GLY A 166 -4.93 22.08 -0.23
N GLU A 167 -4.36 23.02 -1.00
CA GLU A 167 -4.86 23.43 -2.32
C GLU A 167 -4.83 22.29 -3.33
N PHE A 168 -3.81 21.43 -3.26
CA PHE A 168 -3.60 20.33 -4.20
C PHE A 168 -4.08 18.98 -3.68
N ARG A 169 -4.92 18.96 -2.64
CA ARG A 169 -5.42 17.73 -2.03
C ARG A 169 -6.13 16.79 -3.01
N ASN A 170 -6.67 17.29 -4.12
CA ASN A 170 -7.33 16.46 -5.13
C ASN A 170 -6.31 15.67 -6.00
N ALA A 171 -5.01 15.95 -5.90
CA ALA A 171 -3.98 15.07 -6.47
C ALA A 171 -3.80 13.78 -5.63
N ASP A 172 -4.35 13.73 -4.41
CA ASP A 172 -4.48 12.50 -3.63
C ASP A 172 -5.60 11.62 -4.21
N TRP A 173 -5.28 10.36 -4.45
CA TRP A 173 -6.19 9.37 -5.00
C TRP A 173 -7.48 9.22 -4.19
N GLY A 174 -7.39 9.16 -2.87
CA GLY A 174 -8.53 8.94 -1.99
C GLY A 174 -9.42 10.16 -1.84
N VAL A 175 -8.86 11.35 -2.03
CA VAL A 175 -9.60 12.61 -1.88
C VAL A 175 -10.43 12.89 -3.12
N TYR A 176 -9.88 12.67 -4.31
CA TYR A 176 -10.57 13.01 -5.56
C TYR A 176 -11.53 11.92 -6.05
N ASN A 177 -11.20 10.65 -5.84
CA ASN A 177 -11.92 9.55 -6.49
C ASN A 177 -12.94 8.89 -5.55
N ALA A 178 -14.09 8.52 -6.12
CA ALA A 178 -14.99 7.57 -5.49
C ALA A 178 -14.44 6.15 -5.70
N ILE A 179 -14.31 5.39 -4.61
CA ILE A 179 -13.75 4.03 -4.61
C ILE A 179 -14.91 3.04 -4.48
N GLU A 180 -15.14 2.18 -5.47
CA GLU A 180 -16.38 1.37 -5.59
C GLU A 180 -16.67 0.52 -4.34
N ASN A 181 -15.67 -0.23 -3.86
CA ASN A 181 -15.74 -1.01 -2.62
C ASN A 181 -15.14 -0.26 -1.40
N GLY A 182 -15.05 1.06 -1.51
CA GLY A 182 -14.54 1.98 -0.50
C GLY A 182 -15.59 2.99 -0.03
N GLY A 183 -16.87 2.61 -0.04
CA GLY A 183 -18.00 3.52 0.24
C GLY A 183 -18.43 4.40 -0.94
N ASN A 184 -17.77 4.30 -2.09
CA ASN A 184 -18.13 4.90 -3.38
C ASN A 184 -18.43 6.40 -3.33
N ARG A 185 -17.65 7.15 -2.55
CA ARG A 185 -17.72 8.62 -2.47
C ARG A 185 -16.31 9.22 -2.42
N ALA A 186 -16.11 10.31 -3.15
CA ALA A 186 -14.89 11.09 -3.07
C ALA A 186 -14.72 11.75 -1.69
N GLY A 187 -13.48 11.95 -1.27
CA GLY A 187 -13.13 12.63 -0.03
C GLY A 187 -13.28 11.78 1.24
N MET A 188 -13.62 10.49 1.11
CA MET A 188 -13.66 9.56 2.25
C MET A 188 -12.28 9.07 2.69
N TRP A 189 -11.33 9.08 1.76
CA TRP A 189 -10.02 8.48 1.93
C TRP A 189 -8.92 9.51 1.68
N ARG A 190 -7.72 9.22 2.17
CA ARG A 190 -6.51 9.98 1.86
C ARG A 190 -5.27 9.12 2.07
N LEU A 191 -4.13 9.57 1.56
CA LEU A 191 -2.83 9.08 2.02
C LEU A 191 -2.46 9.69 3.37
N LEU A 192 -1.67 8.93 4.12
CA LEU A 192 -0.94 9.46 5.26
C LEU A 192 0.13 10.43 4.77
N THR A 193 0.36 11.50 5.53
CA THR A 193 1.60 12.28 5.39
C THR A 193 2.78 11.43 5.82
N ARG A 194 3.99 11.84 5.43
CA ARG A 194 5.23 11.17 5.81
C ARG A 194 5.43 11.14 7.32
N ASP A 195 5.06 12.20 8.03
CA ASP A 195 5.17 12.25 9.49
C ASP A 195 4.10 11.40 10.17
N GLU A 196 2.89 11.33 9.61
CA GLU A 196 1.83 10.43 10.09
C GLU A 196 2.20 8.95 9.92
N MET A 197 2.75 8.59 8.76
CA MET A 197 3.25 7.23 8.49
C MET A 197 4.40 6.88 9.44
N SER A 198 5.36 7.79 9.63
CA SER A 198 6.47 7.61 10.58
C SER A 198 5.98 7.40 12.01
N TYR A 199 5.01 8.22 12.45
CA TYR A 199 4.40 8.06 13.76
C TYR A 199 3.69 6.71 13.90
N MET A 200 2.94 6.28 12.89
CA MET A 200 2.22 5.01 12.91
C MET A 200 3.15 3.79 12.97
N ILE A 201 4.27 3.83 12.26
CA ILE A 201 5.19 2.69 12.15
C ILE A 201 6.21 2.67 13.30
N PHE A 202 6.65 3.82 13.82
CA PHE A 202 7.75 3.88 14.79
C PHE A 202 7.44 4.61 16.10
N GLY A 203 6.41 5.47 16.14
CA GLY A 203 6.24 6.47 17.20
C GLY A 203 5.07 6.23 18.16
N ARG A 204 4.04 5.51 17.72
CA ARG A 204 2.80 5.35 18.49
C ARG A 204 2.95 4.39 19.68
N LEU A 205 1.96 4.42 20.57
CA LEU A 205 1.76 3.38 21.57
C LEU A 205 0.84 2.28 21.02
N ALA A 206 1.23 1.03 21.25
CA ALA A 206 0.55 -0.17 20.77
C ALA A 206 0.60 -1.28 21.83
N SER A 207 -0.14 -2.35 21.57
CA SER A 207 -0.25 -3.50 22.45
C SER A 207 1.06 -4.30 22.55
N THR A 208 1.18 -5.13 23.59
CA THR A 208 2.25 -6.12 23.68
C THR A 208 1.88 -7.35 22.87
N VAL A 209 2.78 -7.79 21.99
CA VAL A 209 2.59 -9.00 21.16
C VAL A 209 3.79 -9.89 21.35
N ASN A 210 3.56 -11.17 21.64
CA ASN A 210 4.63 -12.14 21.91
C ASN A 210 5.68 -11.65 22.94
N GLY A 211 5.25 -10.91 23.96
CA GLY A 211 6.14 -10.33 24.97
C GLY A 211 6.87 -9.05 24.55
N VAL A 212 6.79 -8.63 23.28
CA VAL A 212 7.36 -7.38 22.78
C VAL A 212 6.40 -6.23 23.06
N TYR A 213 6.80 -5.32 23.94
CA TYR A 213 6.05 -4.10 24.25
C TYR A 213 6.03 -3.16 23.05
N ASN A 214 4.90 -2.49 22.83
CA ASN A 214 4.71 -1.52 21.75
C ASN A 214 4.93 -2.14 20.35
N ALA A 215 4.33 -3.30 20.11
CA ALA A 215 4.44 -4.01 18.84
C ALA A 215 3.72 -3.24 17.72
N HIS A 216 4.47 -2.77 16.73
CA HIS A 216 3.95 -1.99 15.61
C HIS A 216 3.78 -2.82 14.35
N TYR A 217 4.80 -3.63 14.03
CA TYR A 217 4.82 -4.41 12.80
C TYR A 217 5.68 -5.68 12.95
N ALA A 218 5.52 -6.60 12.00
CA ALA A 218 6.42 -7.72 11.77
C ALA A 218 6.46 -8.05 10.26
N PRO A 219 7.65 -8.23 9.65
CA PRO A 219 7.76 -8.78 8.30
C PRO A 219 7.20 -10.21 8.26
N CYS A 220 6.42 -10.55 7.23
CA CYS A 220 5.81 -11.87 7.12
C CYS A 220 5.49 -12.28 5.68
N GLN A 221 5.10 -13.54 5.53
CA GLN A 221 4.45 -14.09 4.34
C GLN A 221 3.01 -14.43 4.62
N VAL A 222 2.12 -13.96 3.74
CA VAL A 222 0.70 -14.33 3.73
C VAL A 222 0.38 -14.92 2.37
N ALA A 223 -0.06 -16.18 2.35
CA ALA A 223 -0.38 -16.89 1.10
C ALA A 223 0.78 -16.89 0.07
N GLY A 224 2.03 -16.93 0.56
CA GLY A 224 3.24 -16.88 -0.27
C GLY A 224 3.63 -15.49 -0.76
N VAL A 225 2.91 -14.43 -0.35
CA VAL A 225 3.25 -13.04 -0.66
C VAL A 225 4.02 -12.45 0.51
N ASN A 226 5.23 -11.95 0.26
CA ASN A 226 6.02 -11.19 1.24
C ASN A 226 5.37 -9.83 1.52
N GLY A 227 5.49 -9.34 2.75
CA GLY A 227 5.04 -8.00 3.11
C GLY A 227 5.18 -7.70 4.60
N LEU A 228 4.47 -6.67 5.04
CA LEU A 228 4.52 -6.18 6.41
C LEU A 228 3.16 -6.33 7.08
N ALA A 229 3.09 -7.13 8.15
CA ALA A 229 1.96 -7.10 9.07
C ALA A 229 2.10 -5.89 9.99
N VAL A 230 1.05 -5.07 10.07
CA VAL A 230 0.96 -3.87 10.91
C VAL A 230 -0.13 -4.10 11.95
N PHE A 231 0.25 -4.09 13.22
CA PHE A 231 -0.67 -4.33 14.34
C PHE A 231 -1.42 -3.04 14.70
N PRO A 232 -2.71 -3.08 15.07
CA PRO A 232 -3.42 -1.89 15.54
C PRO A 232 -2.96 -1.43 16.93
N ASP A 233 -3.50 -0.31 17.42
CA ASP A 233 -3.17 0.19 18.77
C ASP A 233 -3.56 -0.82 19.86
N ILE A 234 -4.75 -1.41 19.71
CA ILE A 234 -5.28 -2.44 20.58
C ILE A 234 -5.33 -3.74 19.79
N TYR A 235 -4.42 -4.66 20.08
CA TYR A 235 -4.30 -5.93 19.37
C TYR A 235 -4.19 -7.08 20.36
N VAL A 236 -4.99 -8.11 20.14
CA VAL A 236 -4.92 -9.38 20.85
C VAL A 236 -4.60 -10.44 19.82
N HIS A 237 -3.39 -11.01 19.91
CA HIS A 237 -2.98 -12.04 18.96
C HIS A 237 -3.87 -13.29 19.09
N PRO A 238 -4.43 -13.80 17.98
CA PRO A 238 -5.27 -15.00 18.03
C PRO A 238 -4.52 -16.20 18.60
N LYS A 239 -5.19 -16.97 19.46
CA LYS A 239 -4.56 -18.09 20.20
C LYS A 239 -4.05 -19.21 19.29
N ASP A 240 -4.71 -19.44 18.16
CA ASP A 240 -4.43 -20.56 17.25
C ASP A 240 -3.53 -20.13 16.07
N VAL A 241 -2.98 -18.91 16.12
CA VAL A 241 -2.00 -18.39 15.18
C VAL A 241 -0.62 -18.41 15.83
N PRO A 242 0.45 -18.83 15.12
CA PRO A 242 1.82 -18.72 15.61
C PRO A 242 2.16 -17.26 15.96
N ALA A 243 2.68 -17.06 17.17
CA ALA A 243 3.04 -15.74 17.64
C ALA A 243 4.14 -15.13 16.73
N PRO A 244 4.02 -13.85 16.33
CA PRO A 244 4.99 -13.24 15.43
C PRO A 244 6.36 -13.11 16.10
N GLU A 245 7.39 -13.37 15.33
CA GLU A 245 8.80 -13.12 15.61
C GLU A 245 9.25 -11.82 14.93
N GLU A 246 10.45 -11.32 15.28
CA GLU A 246 11.07 -10.14 14.64
C GLU A 246 10.17 -8.88 14.64
N ILE A 247 9.36 -8.74 15.69
CA ILE A 247 8.48 -7.60 15.90
C ILE A 247 9.32 -6.33 16.08
N ASN A 248 8.98 -5.29 15.33
CA ASN A 248 9.72 -4.03 15.25
C ASN A 248 11.19 -4.18 14.83
N ASP A 249 11.56 -5.31 14.22
CA ASP A 249 12.87 -5.48 13.63
C ASP A 249 12.87 -4.89 12.23
N ALA A 250 13.62 -3.80 12.04
CA ALA A 250 13.71 -3.15 10.74
C ALA A 250 14.44 -4.01 9.71
N ASP A 251 15.30 -4.94 10.15
CA ASP A 251 16.05 -5.88 9.30
C ASP A 251 15.39 -7.28 9.22
N GLY A 252 14.14 -7.39 9.68
CA GLY A 252 13.44 -8.67 9.78
C GLY A 252 13.19 -9.35 8.43
N ASN A 253 13.12 -10.67 8.46
CA ASN A 253 12.95 -11.55 7.32
C ASN A 253 11.48 -12.00 7.18
N TYR A 254 10.91 -11.85 5.98
CA TYR A 254 9.58 -12.32 5.66
C TYR A 254 9.32 -13.80 6.01
N THR A 255 10.35 -14.65 5.93
CA THR A 255 10.22 -16.09 6.21
C THR A 255 10.21 -16.44 7.70
N ALA A 256 10.50 -15.50 8.60
CA ALA A 256 10.38 -15.72 10.04
C ALA A 256 8.92 -15.94 10.45
N ASN A 257 7.98 -15.32 9.73
CA ASN A 257 6.55 -15.36 9.99
C ASN A 257 5.80 -15.81 8.74
N VAL A 258 5.46 -17.08 8.62
CA VAL A 258 4.70 -17.61 7.47
C VAL A 258 3.30 -18.01 7.91
N TYR A 259 2.29 -17.33 7.38
CA TYR A 259 0.89 -17.53 7.72
C TYR A 259 0.09 -18.15 6.58
N SER A 260 -0.71 -19.18 6.89
CA SER A 260 -1.73 -19.67 5.99
C SER A 260 -2.86 -18.64 5.82
N LEU A 261 -3.71 -18.82 4.81
CA LEU A 261 -4.88 -17.96 4.60
C LEU A 261 -5.82 -17.95 5.83
N GLU A 262 -6.04 -19.11 6.44
CA GLU A 262 -6.89 -19.24 7.62
C GLU A 262 -6.30 -18.50 8.83
N GLN A 263 -4.99 -18.66 9.06
CA GLN A 263 -4.29 -17.95 10.13
C GLN A 263 -4.31 -16.43 9.90
N TRP A 264 -4.06 -16.00 8.67
CA TRP A 264 -4.11 -14.60 8.31
C TRP A 264 -5.52 -14.03 8.50
N GLN A 265 -6.58 -14.76 8.12
CA GLN A 265 -7.95 -14.31 8.35
C GLN A 265 -8.21 -14.05 9.83
N MET A 266 -7.72 -14.91 10.73
CA MET A 266 -7.83 -14.68 12.17
C MET A 266 -7.08 -13.43 12.64
N MET A 267 -5.89 -13.15 12.07
CA MET A 267 -5.13 -11.94 12.38
C MET A 267 -5.82 -10.68 11.85
N GLU A 268 -6.35 -10.75 10.63
CA GLU A 268 -7.12 -9.70 9.98
C GLU A 268 -8.40 -9.39 10.76
N ASP A 269 -9.13 -10.40 11.21
CA ASP A 269 -10.31 -10.26 12.07
C ASP A 269 -9.97 -9.62 13.43
N ALA A 270 -8.75 -9.85 13.92
CA ALA A 270 -8.20 -9.16 15.09
C ALA A 270 -7.69 -7.74 14.79
N GLY A 271 -7.85 -7.26 13.55
CA GLY A 271 -7.54 -5.90 13.12
C GLY A 271 -6.16 -5.70 12.51
N CYS A 272 -5.40 -6.78 12.27
CA CYS A 272 -4.09 -6.70 11.63
C CYS A 272 -4.21 -6.29 10.16
N VAL A 273 -3.31 -5.43 9.69
CA VAL A 273 -3.26 -4.98 8.30
C VAL A 273 -2.00 -5.51 7.63
N PHE A 274 -2.10 -5.99 6.39
CA PHE A 274 -0.97 -6.44 5.58
C PHE A 274 -0.70 -5.49 4.42
N LEU A 275 0.56 -5.10 4.30
CA LEU A 275 1.10 -4.31 3.22
C LEU A 275 1.97 -5.22 2.34
N PRO A 276 1.46 -5.75 1.21
CA PRO A 276 2.24 -6.65 0.35
C PRO A 276 3.38 -5.95 -0.37
N SER A 277 4.48 -6.68 -0.58
CA SER A 277 5.62 -6.27 -1.40
C SER A 277 5.26 -6.36 -2.88
N ALA A 278 4.58 -5.33 -3.40
CA ALA A 278 4.16 -5.27 -4.81
C ALA A 278 5.29 -4.91 -5.79
N GLY A 279 6.50 -4.61 -5.29
CA GLY A 279 7.60 -4.11 -6.09
C GLY A 279 7.39 -2.66 -6.54
N CYS A 280 8.06 -2.27 -7.63
CA CYS A 280 7.92 -0.94 -8.21
C CYS A 280 7.91 -0.97 -9.74
N ARG A 281 7.53 0.17 -10.34
CA ARG A 281 7.55 0.38 -11.80
C ARG A 281 8.42 1.57 -12.17
N ILE A 282 9.20 1.48 -13.24
CA ILE A 282 9.93 2.58 -13.89
C ILE A 282 9.55 2.59 -15.37
N GLY A 283 8.88 3.65 -15.84
CA GLY A 283 8.26 3.62 -17.16
C GLY A 283 7.22 2.49 -17.26
N THR A 284 7.40 1.53 -18.15
CA THR A 284 6.58 0.30 -18.20
C THR A 284 7.29 -0.93 -17.62
N THR A 285 8.52 -0.78 -17.13
CA THR A 285 9.28 -1.89 -16.53
C THR A 285 8.87 -2.08 -15.08
N VAL A 286 8.46 -3.30 -14.73
CA VAL A 286 8.11 -3.69 -13.36
C VAL A 286 9.24 -4.54 -12.78
N THR A 287 9.64 -4.28 -11.54
CA THR A 287 10.74 -4.98 -10.85
C THR A 287 10.39 -5.28 -9.40
N GLN A 288 11.12 -6.23 -8.79
CA GLN A 288 11.08 -6.52 -7.33
C GLN A 288 9.71 -6.94 -6.79
N VAL A 289 8.85 -7.49 -7.66
CA VAL A 289 7.54 -8.02 -7.26
C VAL A 289 7.74 -9.18 -6.28
N GLY A 290 7.14 -9.07 -5.10
CA GLY A 290 7.31 -10.04 -4.02
C GLY A 290 8.61 -9.88 -3.23
N GLU A 291 9.44 -8.90 -3.54
CA GLU A 291 10.72 -8.67 -2.85
C GLU A 291 10.67 -7.39 -2.02
N ASP A 292 10.34 -6.28 -2.68
CA ASP A 292 10.42 -4.96 -2.09
C ASP A 292 9.04 -4.36 -1.85
N LEU A 293 8.92 -3.70 -0.70
CA LEU A 293 7.73 -2.97 -0.29
C LEU A 293 7.94 -1.48 -0.53
N TYR A 294 6.99 -0.83 -1.19
CA TYR A 294 7.01 0.62 -1.44
C TYR A 294 5.60 1.21 -1.41
N TYR A 295 5.37 2.18 -0.51
CA TYR A 295 4.08 2.85 -0.34
C TYR A 295 4.21 4.35 -0.32
N TRP A 296 3.50 5.03 -1.21
CA TRP A 296 3.49 6.48 -1.25
C TRP A 296 2.92 7.12 0.02
N THR A 297 3.45 8.29 0.35
CA THR A 297 2.86 9.24 1.30
C THR A 297 2.41 10.49 0.57
N SER A 298 1.60 11.35 1.20
CA SER A 298 1.14 12.61 0.62
C SER A 298 2.18 13.75 0.64
N THR A 299 3.38 13.51 1.16
CA THR A 299 4.40 14.54 1.40
C THR A 299 5.39 14.62 0.24
N ALA A 300 5.48 15.78 -0.42
CA ALA A 300 6.58 16.13 -1.30
C ALA A 300 7.89 16.29 -0.49
N TYR A 301 9.04 16.02 -1.11
CA TYR A 301 10.33 16.23 -0.46
C TYR A 301 11.20 17.26 -1.17
N CYS A 302 11.68 16.91 -2.36
CA CYS A 302 12.55 17.75 -3.18
C CYS A 302 12.11 17.68 -4.66
N ASP A 303 12.91 18.28 -5.53
CA ASP A 303 12.70 18.42 -6.97
C ASP A 303 12.27 17.13 -7.66
N ASN A 304 12.85 15.98 -7.29
CA ASN A 304 12.58 14.72 -7.96
C ASN A 304 11.79 13.70 -7.13
N ALA A 305 11.62 13.92 -5.83
CA ALA A 305 11.16 12.85 -4.94
C ALA A 305 9.97 13.22 -4.04
N ALA A 306 9.30 12.17 -3.58
CA ALA A 306 8.23 12.23 -2.59
C ALA A 306 8.48 11.19 -1.48
N GLY A 307 7.81 11.37 -0.34
CA GLY A 307 7.95 10.48 0.80
C GLY A 307 7.35 9.10 0.54
N VAL A 308 8.05 8.05 0.96
CA VAL A 308 7.64 6.65 0.78
C VAL A 308 7.96 5.84 2.04
N LEU A 309 7.09 4.89 2.41
CA LEU A 309 7.45 3.77 3.27
C LEU A 309 8.09 2.69 2.41
N MET A 310 9.30 2.26 2.73
CA MET A 310 10.00 1.24 1.99
C MET A 310 10.61 0.16 2.87
N MET A 311 10.61 -1.08 2.37
CA MET A 311 11.38 -2.19 2.92
C MET A 311 12.00 -2.96 1.75
N PRO A 312 13.20 -2.56 1.30
CA PRO A 312 13.92 -3.31 0.29
C PRO A 312 14.37 -4.66 0.84
N SER A 313 14.35 -5.70 0.01
CA SER A 313 14.78 -7.07 0.34
C SER A 313 16.22 -7.18 0.89
N CYS A 314 17.06 -6.16 0.67
CA CYS A 314 18.44 -6.08 1.12
C CYS A 314 18.72 -4.92 2.09
N SER A 315 17.69 -4.34 2.71
CA SER A 315 17.80 -3.17 3.59
C SER A 315 16.75 -3.15 4.69
N TYR A 316 16.88 -2.20 5.60
CA TYR A 316 15.96 -1.98 6.70
C TYR A 316 14.67 -1.25 6.27
N LEU A 317 13.58 -1.53 6.99
CA LEU A 317 12.34 -0.76 6.94
C LEU A 317 12.61 0.72 7.24
N SER A 318 12.22 1.61 6.33
CA SER A 318 12.45 3.04 6.48
C SER A 318 11.36 3.90 5.87
N ILE A 319 11.29 5.15 6.34
CA ILE A 319 10.53 6.21 5.70
C ILE A 319 11.53 7.09 4.97
N SER A 320 11.58 6.93 3.65
CA SER A 320 12.60 7.55 2.80
C SER A 320 12.00 8.67 1.94
N TYR A 321 12.92 9.42 1.35
CA TYR A 321 12.67 10.61 0.56
C TYR A 321 13.30 10.55 -0.83
N LEU A 322 13.82 9.39 -1.24
CA LEU A 322 14.71 9.27 -2.41
C LEU A 322 14.09 8.51 -3.58
N VAL A 323 12.75 8.41 -3.62
CA VAL A 323 12.05 7.71 -4.70
C VAL A 323 11.46 8.74 -5.66
N GLY A 324 11.91 8.65 -6.92
CA GLY A 324 11.43 9.47 -8.03
C GLY A 324 9.92 9.41 -8.18
N ARG A 325 9.27 10.56 -8.37
CA ARG A 325 7.81 10.68 -8.54
C ARG A 325 7.29 9.91 -9.75
N GLY A 326 8.11 9.73 -10.78
CA GLY A 326 7.76 8.92 -11.95
C GLY A 326 7.68 7.42 -11.68
N ARG A 327 8.21 6.94 -10.55
CA ARG A 327 8.17 5.52 -10.19
C ARG A 327 6.77 5.10 -9.76
N GLY A 328 6.27 4.01 -10.33
CA GLY A 328 5.01 3.41 -9.88
C GLY A 328 5.21 2.72 -8.53
N GLN A 329 4.48 3.14 -7.50
CA GLN A 329 4.49 2.52 -6.17
C GLN A 329 3.06 2.22 -5.70
N SER A 330 2.95 1.40 -4.67
CA SER A 330 1.65 1.07 -4.08
C SER A 330 1.03 2.26 -3.35
N VAL A 331 -0.30 2.31 -3.35
CA VAL A 331 -1.10 3.28 -2.60
C VAL A 331 -1.98 2.52 -1.62
N ARG A 332 -1.80 2.76 -0.32
CA ARG A 332 -2.67 2.27 0.76
C ARG A 332 -3.33 3.45 1.44
N LEU A 333 -4.64 3.56 1.26
CA LEU A 333 -5.41 4.70 1.77
C LEU A 333 -5.87 4.48 3.21
N VAL A 334 -6.15 5.59 3.88
CA VAL A 334 -6.69 5.64 5.22
C VAL A 334 -7.94 6.51 5.29
N MET A 335 -8.76 6.28 6.31
CA MET A 335 -9.91 7.09 6.69
C MET A 335 -9.66 7.65 8.09
N ASP A 336 -9.85 8.96 8.28
CA ASP A 336 -9.77 9.56 9.61
C ASP A 336 -10.84 8.96 10.52
N ALA A 337 -10.42 8.55 11.73
CA ALA A 337 -11.35 8.08 12.74
C ALA A 337 -11.88 9.28 13.54
N GLU A 338 -13.18 9.24 13.84
CA GLU A 338 -13.85 10.23 14.71
C GLU A 338 -13.39 10.13 16.17
#